data_AF-A0A136KME3-F1
#
_entry.id   AF-A0A136KME3-F1
#
_cell.length_a   1.000
_cell.length_b   1.000
_cell.length_c   1.000
_cell.angle_alpha   90.00
_cell.angle_beta   90.00
_cell.angle_gamma   90.00
#
_symmetry.space_group_name_H-M   'P 1'
#
loop_
_entity.id
_entity.type
_entity.pdbx_description
1 polymer ?
#
loop_
_entity_poly.entity_id
_entity_poly.type
_entity_poly.pdbx_seq_one_letter_code
_entity_poly.pdbx_strand_id
1 'polypeptide(L)'
;MLIGSSPWLAKEIAPKRYTAHQNELVVKLESTGLDKSQIEDFISQPNAILLEGRLLYPRMLWGEEGIRAAHPWPAFAEQNFPRLGFIVINNLRYDVIFPTKELLNFPQGADVIVLACKVDNLYYARIVRFDNQTFQSAPLTDDC
;
A
#
# COMPACT_ATOMS: atom_id res chain seq x y z
N MET A 1 28.04 1.19 -36.87
CA MET A 1 27.93 1.44 -35.42
C MET A 1 26.80 2.44 -35.21
N LEU A 2 25.57 1.95 -35.01
CA LEU A 2 24.36 2.75 -34.74
C LEU A 2 23.35 1.78 -34.12
N ILE A 3 23.53 1.47 -32.84
CA ILE A 3 22.51 0.77 -32.04
C ILE A 3 22.39 1.59 -30.76
N GLY A 4 21.53 2.59 -30.78
CA GLY A 4 21.45 3.50 -29.66
C GLY A 4 20.44 4.60 -29.88
N SER A 5 19.16 4.25 -30.00
CA SER A 5 18.04 5.17 -29.74
C SER A 5 16.71 4.49 -30.12
N SER A 6 16.11 3.73 -29.20
CA SER A 6 14.65 3.57 -29.17
C SER A 6 14.12 3.23 -27.77
N PRO A 7 14.32 4.09 -26.75
CA PRO A 7 13.58 3.94 -25.48
C PRO A 7 12.07 4.10 -25.67
N TRP A 8 11.65 4.75 -26.76
CA TRP A 8 10.25 5.08 -27.02
C TRP A 8 9.40 3.87 -27.44
N LEU A 9 9.94 2.95 -28.26
CA LEU A 9 9.22 1.73 -28.67
C LEU A 9 9.02 0.71 -27.54
N ALA A 10 9.87 0.72 -26.51
CA ALA A 10 9.78 -0.24 -25.41
C ALA A 10 8.59 0.03 -24.47
N LYS A 11 8.05 1.25 -24.47
CA LYS A 11 7.07 1.69 -23.47
C LYS A 11 5.69 1.05 -23.65
N GLU A 12 5.32 0.67 -24.87
CA GLU A 12 4.05 -0.04 -25.16
C GLU A 12 4.19 -1.57 -25.12
N ILE A 13 5.42 -2.09 -25.11
CA ILE A 13 5.69 -3.54 -25.16
C ILE A 13 6.01 -4.10 -23.76
N ALA A 14 6.36 -3.24 -22.79
CA ALA A 14 6.60 -3.66 -21.42
C ALA A 14 5.30 -4.16 -20.77
N PRO A 15 5.22 -5.45 -20.38
CA PRO A 15 4.02 -5.97 -19.72
C PRO A 15 3.80 -5.25 -18.38
N LYS A 16 2.53 -5.06 -18.02
CA LYS A 16 2.17 -4.54 -16.69
C LYS A 16 2.75 -5.48 -15.63
N ARG A 17 3.49 -4.91 -14.67
CA ARG A 17 4.14 -5.69 -13.60
C ARG A 17 3.14 -6.29 -12.62
N TYR A 18 2.06 -5.57 -12.34
CA TYR A 18 1.05 -5.92 -11.35
C TYR A 18 -0.28 -6.14 -12.04
N THR A 19 -0.67 -7.40 -12.14
CA THR A 19 -1.86 -7.86 -12.88
C THR A 19 -2.66 -8.88 -12.09
N ALA A 20 -2.31 -9.15 -10.83
CA ALA A 20 -2.98 -10.17 -10.04
C ALA A 20 -4.45 -9.78 -9.82
N HIS A 21 -5.32 -10.76 -9.95
CA HIS A 21 -6.73 -10.60 -9.64
C HIS A 21 -6.95 -10.61 -8.12
N GLN A 22 -8.06 -10.01 -7.67
CA GLN A 22 -8.41 -9.94 -6.25
C GLN A 22 -8.34 -11.31 -5.55
N ASN A 23 -8.86 -12.37 -6.18
CA ASN A 23 -8.81 -13.73 -5.62
C ASN A 23 -7.38 -14.24 -5.41
N GLU A 24 -6.45 -13.90 -6.30
CA GLU A 24 -5.04 -14.27 -6.14
C GLU A 24 -4.41 -13.52 -4.96
N LEU A 25 -4.77 -12.25 -4.75
CA LEU A 25 -4.32 -11.47 -3.61
C LEU A 25 -4.90 -12.00 -2.29
N VAL A 26 -6.16 -12.43 -2.29
CA VAL A 26 -6.80 -13.09 -1.13
C VAL A 26 -6.05 -14.37 -0.77
N VAL A 27 -5.75 -15.23 -1.75
CA VAL A 27 -4.97 -16.47 -1.51
C VAL A 27 -3.58 -16.15 -0.96
N LYS A 28 -2.92 -15.10 -1.46
CA LYS A 28 -1.64 -14.65 -0.90
C LYS A 28 -1.81 -14.20 0.55
N LEU A 29 -2.86 -13.46 0.91
CA LEU A 29 -3.08 -13.06 2.32
C LEU A 29 -3.44 -14.24 3.22
N GLU A 30 -4.29 -15.15 2.76
CA GLU A 30 -4.66 -16.39 3.47
C GLU A 30 -3.43 -17.24 3.80
N SER A 31 -2.45 -17.31 2.89
CA SER A 31 -1.21 -18.07 3.13
C SER A 31 -0.36 -17.57 4.32
N THR A 32 -0.68 -16.41 4.91
CA THR A 32 -0.02 -15.91 6.13
C THR A 32 -0.77 -16.27 7.41
N GLY A 33 -1.81 -17.10 7.32
CA GLY A 33 -2.65 -17.48 8.44
C GLY A 33 -3.76 -16.49 8.77
N LEU A 34 -4.01 -15.50 7.90
CA LEU A 34 -5.21 -14.66 7.98
C LEU A 34 -6.42 -15.49 7.56
N ASP A 35 -7.53 -15.32 8.27
CA ASP A 35 -8.76 -16.02 7.94
C ASP A 35 -9.34 -15.48 6.62
N LYS A 36 -9.63 -16.40 5.70
CA LYS A 36 -10.13 -16.05 4.37
C LYS A 36 -11.49 -15.37 4.44
N SER A 37 -12.41 -15.82 5.29
CA SER A 37 -13.74 -15.22 5.37
C SER A 37 -13.63 -13.80 5.90
N GLN A 38 -12.76 -13.54 6.89
CA GLN A 38 -12.51 -12.19 7.38
C GLN A 38 -11.94 -11.25 6.30
N ILE A 39 -11.04 -11.74 5.45
CA ILE A 39 -10.52 -10.95 4.32
C ILE A 39 -11.65 -10.64 3.33
N GLU A 40 -12.44 -11.64 2.96
CA GLU A 40 -13.54 -11.53 1.99
C GLU A 40 -14.67 -10.62 2.50
N ASP A 41 -15.01 -10.72 3.78
CA ASP A 41 -15.99 -9.86 4.44
C ASP A 41 -15.47 -8.42 4.45
N PHE A 42 -14.22 -8.20 4.83
CA PHE A 42 -13.62 -6.86 4.87
C PHE A 42 -13.55 -6.19 3.49
N ILE A 43 -13.11 -6.90 2.44
CA ILE A 43 -13.06 -6.32 1.07
C ILE A 43 -14.45 -6.08 0.48
N SER A 44 -15.51 -6.70 1.03
CA SER A 44 -16.88 -6.45 0.59
C SER A 44 -17.46 -5.13 1.11
N GLN A 45 -16.83 -4.55 2.14
CA GLN A 45 -17.26 -3.30 2.74
C GLN A 45 -17.09 -2.11 1.77
N PRO A 46 -17.94 -1.08 1.85
CA PRO A 46 -17.75 0.12 1.06
C PRO A 46 -16.40 0.76 1.37
N ASN A 47 -15.73 1.27 0.35
CA ASN A 47 -14.41 1.93 0.44
C ASN A 47 -13.23 1.02 0.83
N ALA A 48 -13.44 -0.27 1.10
CA ALA A 48 -12.36 -1.22 1.23
C ALA A 48 -11.70 -1.46 -0.14
N ILE A 49 -10.37 -1.58 -0.15
CA ILE A 49 -9.61 -1.90 -1.35
C ILE A 49 -8.49 -2.89 -1.03
N LEU A 50 -8.36 -3.89 -1.88
CA LEU A 50 -7.23 -4.81 -1.92
C LEU A 50 -6.42 -4.53 -3.19
N LEU A 51 -5.16 -4.15 -3.04
CA LEU A 51 -4.30 -3.83 -4.18
C LEU A 51 -2.90 -4.40 -4.01
N GLU A 52 -2.24 -4.63 -5.14
CA GLU A 52 -0.80 -4.88 -5.21
C GLU A 52 -0.08 -3.74 -5.93
N GLY A 53 1.18 -3.52 -5.58
CA GLY A 53 2.02 -2.51 -6.22
C GLY A 53 3.43 -2.45 -5.66
N ARG A 54 4.11 -1.33 -5.88
CA ARG A 54 5.44 -1.01 -5.33
C ARG A 54 5.34 -0.03 -4.20
N LEU A 55 5.89 -0.35 -3.04
CA LEU A 55 6.02 0.56 -1.91
C LEU A 55 7.17 1.55 -2.13
N LEU A 56 6.91 2.84 -1.89
CA LEU A 56 7.88 3.92 -2.02
C LEU A 56 7.77 4.91 -0.86
N TYR A 57 8.93 5.44 -0.47
CA TYR A 57 9.15 6.43 0.56
C TYR A 57 8.51 6.08 1.92
N PRO A 58 8.75 4.87 2.46
CA PRO A 58 8.28 4.53 3.81
C PRO A 58 8.91 5.48 4.80
N ARG A 59 8.06 6.15 5.60
CA ARG A 59 8.51 7.08 6.62
C ARG A 59 7.64 6.98 7.85
N MET A 60 8.28 6.75 8.99
CA MET A 60 7.63 6.92 10.28
C MET A 60 7.42 8.41 10.57
N LEU A 61 6.21 8.77 10.99
CA LEU A 61 5.80 10.10 11.41
C LEU A 61 5.06 9.98 12.74
N TRP A 62 5.53 10.68 13.77
CA TRP A 62 4.87 10.70 15.07
C TRP A 62 3.62 11.61 15.05
N GLY A 63 2.86 11.61 16.16
CA GLY A 63 1.72 12.50 16.31
C GLY A 63 2.16 13.96 16.16
N GLU A 64 1.36 14.75 15.45
CA GLU A 64 1.65 16.16 15.09
C GLU A 64 2.86 16.35 14.18
N GLU A 65 3.49 15.26 13.72
CA GLU A 65 4.52 15.32 12.69
C GLU A 65 3.93 15.18 11.29
N GLY A 66 4.52 15.95 10.37
CA GLY A 66 4.29 15.89 8.94
C GLY A 66 5.48 16.51 8.19
N ILE A 67 5.58 16.23 6.89
CA ILE A 67 6.59 16.89 6.06
C ILE A 67 6.16 18.33 5.83
N ARG A 68 6.95 19.27 6.35
CA ARG A 68 6.75 20.71 6.12
C ARG A 68 7.21 21.06 4.70
N ALA A 69 6.28 20.98 3.75
CA ALA A 69 6.44 21.44 2.39
C ALA A 69 5.23 22.33 2.02
N ALA A 70 5.32 23.11 0.94
CA ALA A 70 4.19 23.94 0.50
C ALA A 70 2.94 23.09 0.17
N HIS A 71 3.15 21.89 -0.38
CA HIS A 71 2.09 20.92 -0.69
C HIS A 71 2.61 19.50 -0.37
N PRO A 72 2.58 19.06 0.90
CA PRO A 72 2.99 17.71 1.22
C PRO A 72 2.02 16.72 0.57
N TRP A 73 2.57 15.61 0.11
CA TRP A 73 1.76 14.47 -0.32
C TRP A 73 0.88 14.00 0.85
N PRO A 74 -0.40 13.64 0.60
CA PRO A 74 -1.36 13.35 1.68
C PRO A 74 -0.86 12.36 2.73
N ALA A 75 -0.15 11.30 2.32
CA ALA A 75 0.39 10.29 3.24
C ALA A 75 1.38 10.85 4.28
N PHE A 76 1.96 12.03 4.02
CA PHE A 76 2.96 12.69 4.86
C PHE A 76 2.48 14.01 5.43
N ALA A 77 1.22 14.40 5.19
CA ALA A 77 0.61 15.55 5.84
C ALA A 77 0.45 15.29 7.34
N GLU A 78 0.44 16.36 8.15
CA GLU A 78 0.32 16.28 9.61
C GLU A 78 -0.94 15.52 10.05
N GLN A 79 -0.81 14.67 11.07
CA GLN A 79 -1.91 13.93 11.68
C GLN A 79 -1.69 13.86 13.19
N ASN A 80 -2.77 13.76 13.97
CA ASN A 80 -2.72 13.71 15.43
C ASN A 80 -2.36 12.32 16.01
N PHE A 81 -1.88 11.39 15.19
CA PHE A 81 -1.50 10.05 15.61
C PHE A 81 -0.23 9.56 14.88
N PRO A 82 0.56 8.67 15.52
CA PRO A 82 1.76 8.10 14.92
C PRO A 82 1.41 7.07 13.85
N ARG A 83 2.18 7.07 12.77
CA ARG A 83 1.91 6.28 11.58
C ARG A 83 3.14 6.11 10.70
N LEU A 84 3.12 5.09 9.86
CA LEU A 84 4.02 4.94 8.73
C LEU A 84 3.30 5.42 7.47
N GLY A 85 3.78 6.51 6.88
CA GLY A 85 3.30 7.03 5.60
C GLY A 85 4.15 6.50 4.45
N PHE A 86 3.52 6.11 3.34
CA PHE A 86 4.20 5.64 2.13
C PHE A 86 3.29 5.78 0.91
N ILE A 87 3.89 5.63 -0.27
CA ILE A 87 3.17 5.60 -1.54
C ILE A 87 3.20 4.18 -2.08
N VAL A 88 2.06 3.71 -2.59
CA VAL A 88 2.03 2.51 -3.43
C VAL A 88 1.81 2.94 -4.88
N ILE A 89 2.66 2.44 -5.77
CA ILE A 89 2.51 2.68 -7.21
C ILE A 89 2.23 1.37 -7.93
N ASN A 90 1.15 1.38 -8.70
CA ASN A 90 0.83 0.39 -9.72
C ASN A 90 0.46 1.17 -11.00
N ASN A 91 -0.70 0.92 -11.61
CA ASN A 91 -1.25 1.73 -12.70
C ASN A 91 -1.66 3.12 -12.21
N LEU A 92 -1.93 3.25 -10.90
CA LEU A 92 -2.25 4.49 -10.20
C LEU A 92 -1.28 4.68 -9.04
N ARG A 93 -1.33 5.88 -8.46
CA ARG A 93 -0.65 6.24 -7.22
C ARG A 93 -1.65 6.18 -6.07
N TYR A 94 -1.25 5.59 -4.96
CA TYR A 94 -2.01 5.51 -3.72
C TYR A 94 -1.19 6.07 -2.56
N ASP A 95 -1.73 7.07 -1.87
CA ASP A 95 -1.14 7.65 -0.66
C ASP A 95 -1.64 6.87 0.56
N VAL A 96 -0.76 6.05 1.13
CA VAL A 96 -1.11 5.05 2.15
C VAL A 96 -0.56 5.45 3.51
N ILE A 97 -1.38 5.25 4.54
CA ILE A 97 -1.02 5.43 5.94
C ILE A 97 -1.24 4.10 6.65
N PHE A 98 -0.23 3.64 7.38
CA PHE A 98 -0.34 2.50 8.29
C PHE A 98 -0.25 3.02 9.74
N PRO A 99 -1.37 3.10 10.48
CA PRO A 99 -1.35 3.53 11.87
C PRO A 99 -0.53 2.56 12.72
N THR A 100 0.47 3.06 13.44
CA THR A 100 1.31 2.26 14.33
C THR A 100 2.09 3.16 15.29
N LYS A 101 2.43 2.64 16.47
CA LYS A 101 3.38 3.27 17.41
C LYS A 101 4.77 2.66 17.32
N GLU A 102 4.93 1.60 16.54
CA GLU A 102 6.15 0.82 16.45
C GLU A 102 7.04 1.31 15.30
N LEU A 103 8.35 1.23 15.50
CA LEU A 103 9.33 1.48 14.45
C LEU A 103 9.46 0.25 13.54
N LEU A 104 8.58 0.19 12.54
CA LEU A 104 8.57 -0.87 11.54
C LEU A 104 9.50 -0.54 10.37
N ASN A 105 10.29 -1.52 9.93
CA ASN A 105 11.17 -1.36 8.79
C ASN A 105 10.45 -1.80 7.50
N PHE A 106 9.73 -0.88 6.87
CA PHE A 106 9.13 -1.12 5.56
C PHE A 106 10.20 -0.92 4.48
N PRO A 107 10.50 -1.93 3.64
CA PRO A 107 11.57 -1.85 2.65
C PRO A 107 11.19 -0.96 1.46
N GLN A 108 12.03 0.04 1.20
CA GLN A 108 11.91 0.90 0.02
C GLN A 108 11.94 0.07 -1.27
N GLY A 109 10.95 0.25 -2.14
CA GLY A 109 10.90 -0.36 -3.47
C GLY A 109 10.42 -1.81 -3.50
N ALA A 110 10.00 -2.37 -2.36
CA ALA A 110 9.45 -3.72 -2.30
C ALA A 110 8.09 -3.81 -3.00
N ASP A 111 7.82 -4.99 -3.54
CA ASP A 111 6.49 -5.33 -4.03
C ASP A 111 5.58 -5.64 -2.83
N VAL A 112 4.41 -5.02 -2.78
CA VAL A 112 3.54 -4.98 -1.59
C VAL A 112 2.09 -5.30 -1.96
N ILE A 113 1.40 -5.98 -1.06
CA ILE A 113 -0.05 -6.15 -1.05
C ILE A 113 -0.59 -5.31 0.12
N VAL A 114 -1.56 -4.46 -0.17
CA VAL A 114 -2.20 -3.59 0.81
C VAL A 114 -3.70 -3.84 0.82
N LEU A 115 -4.23 -4.10 2.02
CA LEU A 115 -5.65 -4.07 2.32
C LEU A 115 -5.93 -2.79 3.12
N ALA A 116 -6.76 -1.89 2.60
CA ALA A 116 -6.95 -0.57 3.18
C ALA A 116 -8.39 -0.05 3.08
N CYS A 117 -8.72 0.89 3.94
CA CYS A 117 -9.92 1.73 3.85
C CYS A 117 -9.58 3.03 3.14
N LYS A 118 -10.36 3.37 2.11
CA LYS A 118 -10.26 4.68 1.47
C LYS A 118 -11.07 5.70 2.25
N VAL A 119 -10.41 6.76 2.71
CA VAL A 119 -11.03 7.94 3.30
C VAL A 119 -10.55 9.15 2.51
N ASP A 120 -11.46 9.78 1.77
CA ASP A 120 -11.15 10.82 0.78
C ASP A 120 -10.09 10.37 -0.24
N ASN A 121 -8.87 10.91 -0.14
CA ASN A 121 -7.74 10.61 -1.01
C ASN A 121 -6.63 9.81 -0.30
N LEU A 122 -6.90 9.33 0.91
CA LEU A 122 -5.98 8.57 1.74
C LEU A 122 -6.45 7.13 1.90
N TYR A 123 -5.48 6.23 2.01
CA TYR A 123 -5.71 4.81 2.18
C TYR A 123 -5.15 4.36 3.52
N TYR A 124 -6.04 4.08 4.47
CA TYR A 124 -5.69 3.61 5.81
C TYR A 124 -5.51 2.10 5.76
N ALA A 125 -4.25 1.66 5.75
CA ALA A 125 -3.91 0.25 5.63
C ALA A 125 -4.26 -0.52 6.91
N ARG A 126 -5.08 -1.56 6.75
CA ARG A 126 -5.31 -2.61 7.75
C ARG A 126 -4.23 -3.67 7.67
N ILE A 127 -3.94 -4.16 6.47
CA ILE A 127 -2.89 -5.14 6.22
C ILE A 127 -1.88 -4.56 5.25
N VAL A 128 -0.60 -4.75 5.55
CA VAL A 128 0.51 -4.53 4.62
C VAL A 128 1.33 -5.81 4.60
N ARG A 129 1.47 -6.41 3.43
CA ARG A 129 2.29 -7.59 3.22
C ARG A 129 3.35 -7.32 2.16
N PHE A 130 4.60 -7.64 2.46
CA PHE A 130 5.69 -7.73 1.48
C PHE A 130 6.57 -8.92 1.83
N ASP A 131 7.07 -9.63 0.81
CA ASP A 131 7.84 -10.86 0.96
C ASP A 131 7.17 -11.87 1.93
N ASN A 132 7.85 -12.14 3.05
CA ASN A 132 7.43 -13.05 4.13
C ASN A 132 6.94 -12.31 5.40
N GLN A 133 6.68 -11.01 5.31
CA GLN A 133 6.25 -10.19 6.44
C GLN A 133 4.84 -9.66 6.21
N THR A 134 4.00 -9.81 7.22
CA THR A 134 2.64 -9.27 7.26
C THR A 134 2.48 -8.42 8.50
N PHE A 135 1.99 -7.20 8.31
CA PHE A 135 1.73 -6.24 9.37
C PHE A 135 0.24 -5.94 9.38
N GLN A 136 -0.34 -5.89 10.58
CA GLN A 136 -1.75 -5.61 10.80
C GLN A 136 -1.90 -4.45 11.78
N SER A 137 -2.64 -3.40 11.39
CA SER A 137 -2.86 -2.21 12.23
C SER A 137 -4.10 -2.32 13.12
N ALA A 138 -5.11 -3.09 12.71
CA ALA A 138 -6.34 -3.35 13.45
C ALA A 138 -7.00 -4.67 12.98
N PRO A 139 -7.90 -5.27 13.78
CA PRO A 139 -8.70 -6.44 13.36
C PRO A 139 -9.45 -6.22 12.04
N LEU A 140 -9.58 -7.27 11.23
CA LEU A 140 -10.42 -7.25 10.01
C LEU A 140 -11.92 -7.36 10.32
N THR A 141 -12.27 -7.63 11.59
CA THR A 141 -13.65 -7.58 12.08
C THR A 141 -14.14 -6.16 12.30
N ASP A 142 -13.24 -5.19 12.34
CA ASP A 142 -13.58 -3.78 12.46
C ASP A 142 -13.95 -3.23 11.09
N ASP A 143 -14.88 -2.28 11.06
CA ASP A 143 -15.29 -1.64 9.82
C ASP A 143 -14.16 -0.80 9.18
N CYS A 144 -14.28 -0.63 7.86
CA CYS A 144 -13.89 0.58 7.16
C CYS A 144 -14.93 1.69 7.41
#